data_AF-A0AAW1L375-F1
#
_entry.id   AF-A0AAW1L375-F1
#
_cell.length_a   1.000
_cell.length_b   1.000
_cell.length_c   1.000
_cell.angle_alpha   90.00
_cell.angle_beta   90.00
_cell.angle_gamma   90.00
#
_symmetry.space_group_name_H-M   'P 1'
#
loop_
_entity.id
_entity.type
_entity.pdbx_description
1 polymer ?
#
loop_
_entity_poly.entity_id
_entity_poly.type
_entity_poly.pdbx_seq_one_letter_code
_entity_poly.pdbx_strand_id
1 'polypeptide(L)'
;MVVVKLKQKIRKAAPKTILKWDVNKFKDESTRESYAMKLKMLIEESDGAQENVDKEWKITKECIEQAAEETIGREKIINEKTWFNTECRIKIEEKAKARLK
;
A
#
# COMPACT_ATOMS: atom_id res chain seq x y z
N MET A 1 -49.74 -9.67 -22.98
CA MET A 1 -48.28 -9.81 -23.14
C MET A 1 -47.64 -9.19 -21.91
N VAL A 2 -47.09 -9.98 -20.99
CA VAL A 2 -46.56 -9.49 -19.70
C VAL A 2 -45.10 -9.16 -19.87
N VAL A 3 -44.74 -7.88 -19.69
CA VAL A 3 -43.36 -7.40 -19.82
C VAL A 3 -42.71 -7.42 -18.44
N VAL A 4 -41.78 -8.35 -18.21
CA VAL A 4 -41.01 -8.43 -16.96
C VAL A 4 -39.77 -7.53 -17.09
N LYS A 5 -39.66 -6.51 -16.23
CA LYS A 5 -38.47 -5.64 -16.16
C LYS A 5 -37.45 -6.23 -15.20
N LEU A 6 -36.38 -6.84 -15.74
CA LEU A 6 -35.25 -7.33 -14.95
C LEU A 6 -34.35 -6.14 -14.54
N LYS A 7 -34.33 -5.79 -13.25
CA LYS A 7 -33.42 -4.77 -12.70
C LYS A 7 -32.14 -5.44 -12.21
N GLN A 8 -31.08 -5.36 -13.00
CA GLN A 8 -29.77 -5.89 -12.63
C GLN A 8 -29.01 -4.88 -11.75
N LYS A 9 -28.57 -5.32 -10.56
CA LYS A 9 -27.83 -4.47 -9.62
C LYS A 9 -26.36 -4.42 -10.05
N ILE A 10 -25.93 -3.29 -10.63
CA ILE A 10 -24.53 -3.11 -11.04
C ILE A 10 -23.67 -3.06 -9.77
N ARG A 11 -22.79 -4.04 -9.58
CA ARG A 11 -21.79 -4.01 -8.51
C ARG A 11 -20.71 -3.00 -8.90
N LYS A 12 -20.54 -1.94 -8.10
CA LYS A 12 -19.42 -1.00 -8.27
C LYS A 12 -18.11 -1.75 -7.99
N ALA A 13 -17.11 -1.57 -8.85
CA ALA A 13 -15.76 -2.08 -8.59
C ALA A 13 -15.25 -1.48 -7.27
N ALA A 14 -14.59 -2.31 -6.46
CA ALA A 14 -13.97 -1.82 -5.24
C ALA A 14 -12.93 -0.74 -5.57
N PRO A 15 -12.86 0.35 -4.81
CA PRO A 15 -11.83 1.35 -5.00
C PRO A 15 -10.45 0.70 -4.81
N LYS A 16 -9.52 0.96 -5.73
CA LYS A 16 -8.12 0.53 -5.57
C LYS A 16 -7.55 1.26 -4.36
N THR A 17 -7.10 0.54 -3.35
CA THR A 17 -6.39 1.10 -2.20
C THR A 17 -5.02 1.58 -2.68
N ILE A 18 -4.83 2.90 -2.79
CA ILE A 18 -3.52 3.48 -3.07
C ILE A 18 -2.72 3.41 -1.77
N LEU A 19 -1.68 2.59 -1.76
CA LEU A 19 -0.70 2.56 -0.69
C LEU A 19 0.24 3.76 -0.86
N LYS A 20 0.32 4.58 0.18
CA LYS A 20 1.16 5.79 0.19
C LYS A 20 2.40 5.53 1.04
N TRP A 21 3.54 6.07 0.60
CA TRP A 21 4.81 5.98 1.32
C TRP A 21 4.90 7.01 2.45
N ASP A 22 5.58 6.68 3.55
CA ASP A 22 5.74 7.58 4.69
C ASP A 22 6.87 8.60 4.47
N VAL A 23 6.59 9.59 3.62
CA VAL A 23 7.55 10.65 3.24
C VAL A 23 8.01 11.47 4.46
N ASN A 24 7.28 11.46 5.58
CA ASN A 24 7.67 12.19 6.78
C ASN A 24 9.00 11.71 7.36
N LYS A 25 9.37 10.45 7.15
CA LYS A 25 10.64 9.89 7.62
C LYS A 25 11.86 10.49 6.92
N PHE A 26 11.69 11.14 5.77
CA PHE A 26 12.80 11.86 5.13
C PHE A 26 13.17 13.18 5.82
N LYS A 27 12.40 13.61 6.83
CA LYS A 27 12.81 14.72 7.70
C LYS A 27 14.07 14.34 8.48
N ASP A 28 14.24 13.07 8.80
CA ASP A 28 15.44 12.55 9.43
C ASP A 28 16.55 12.39 8.40
N GLU A 29 17.68 13.06 8.64
CA GLU A 29 18.82 13.08 7.74
C GLU A 29 19.43 11.68 7.55
N SER A 30 19.55 10.92 8.64
CA SER A 30 20.05 9.53 8.60
C SER A 30 19.18 8.61 7.72
N THR A 31 17.85 8.79 7.72
CA THR A 31 16.95 8.00 6.89
C THR A 31 17.10 8.36 5.41
N ARG A 32 17.35 9.65 5.11
CA ARG A 32 17.61 10.12 3.76
C ARG A 32 18.93 9.57 3.20
N GLU A 33 19.98 9.60 4.00
CA GLU A 33 21.28 9.02 3.63
C GLU A 33 21.17 7.51 3.41
N SER A 34 20.48 6.81 4.32
CA SER A 34 20.24 5.36 4.19
C SER A 34 19.48 5.01 2.92
N TYR A 35 18.45 5.80 2.56
CA TYR A 35 17.72 5.64 1.31
C TYR A 35 18.59 5.88 0.08
N ALA A 36 19.35 6.98 0.07
CA ALA A 36 20.23 7.32 -1.04
C ALA A 36 21.31 6.25 -1.26
N MET A 37 21.92 5.75 -0.19
CA MET A 37 22.91 4.67 -0.26
C MET A 37 22.30 3.38 -0.81
N LYS A 38 21.14 2.96 -0.30
CA LYS A 38 20.47 1.74 -0.78
C LYS A 38 20.03 1.84 -2.23
N LEU A 39 19.44 2.98 -2.62
CA LEU A 39 19.03 3.21 -4.00
C LEU A 39 20.23 3.13 -4.95
N LYS A 40 21.35 3.75 -4.57
CA LYS A 40 22.59 3.70 -5.35
C LYS A 40 23.10 2.28 -5.51
N MET A 41 23.15 1.49 -4.43
CA MET A 41 23.55 0.08 -4.48
C MET A 41 22.66 -0.74 -5.41
N LEU A 42 21.33 -0.59 -5.32
CA LEU A 42 20.39 -1.34 -6.14
C LEU A 42 20.49 -0.99 -7.62
N ILE A 43 20.73 0.29 -7.94
CA ILE A 43 20.92 0.73 -9.33
C ILE A 43 22.23 0.15 -9.88
N GLU A 44 23.33 0.25 -9.13
CA GLU A 44 24.63 -0.29 -9.55
C GLU A 44 24.60 -1.82 -9.73
N GLU A 45 23.84 -2.56 -8.90
CA GLU A 45 23.64 -4.00 -9.07
C GLU A 45 22.79 -4.35 -10.30
N SER A 46 21.92 -3.43 -10.72
CA SER A 46 21.00 -3.63 -11.84
C SER A 46 21.56 -3.27 -13.22
N ASP A 47 22.74 -2.64 -13.28
CA ASP A 47 23.41 -2.11 -14.49
C ASP A 47 24.06 -3.22 -15.35
N GLY A 48 23.29 -4.28 -15.62
CA GLY A 48 23.64 -5.34 -16.55
C GLY A 48 22.99 -5.10 -17.91
N ALA A 49 23.77 -4.61 -18.87
CA ALA A 49 23.51 -4.50 -20.31
C ALA A 49 22.04 -4.71 -20.74
N GLN A 50 21.25 -3.63 -20.71
CA GLN A 50 19.85 -3.64 -21.16
C GLN A 50 19.70 -2.81 -22.42
N GLU A 51 19.21 -3.43 -23.50
CA GLU A 51 18.96 -2.79 -24.79
C GLU A 51 17.55 -2.17 -24.89
N ASN A 52 16.76 -2.22 -23.80
CA ASN A 52 15.34 -1.86 -23.84
C ASN A 52 14.94 -0.91 -22.71
N VAL A 53 14.62 0.32 -23.11
CA VAL A 53 14.17 1.43 -22.24
C VAL A 53 12.97 1.06 -21.36
N ASP A 54 12.01 0.26 -21.85
CA ASP A 54 10.87 -0.16 -21.02
C ASP A 54 11.30 -1.07 -19.88
N LYS A 55 12.34 -1.90 -20.10
CA LYS A 55 12.91 -2.75 -19.07
C LYS A 55 13.71 -1.93 -18.06
N GLU A 56 14.48 -0.95 -18.52
CA GLU A 56 15.23 -0.02 -17.65
C GLU A 56 14.28 0.77 -16.74
N TRP A 57 13.19 1.30 -17.28
CA TRP A 57 12.17 1.98 -16.48
C TRP A 57 11.53 1.08 -15.45
N LYS A 58 11.27 -0.17 -15.81
CA LYS A 58 10.70 -1.16 -14.89
C LYS A 58 11.67 -1.45 -13.73
N ILE A 59 12.94 -1.68 -14.04
CA ILE A 59 13.98 -1.96 -13.06
C ILE A 59 14.19 -0.75 -12.14
N THR A 60 14.30 0.45 -12.71
CA THR A 60 14.45 1.70 -11.94
C THR A 60 13.29 1.87 -10.96
N LYS A 61 12.07 1.61 -11.42
CA LYS A 61 10.88 1.66 -10.57
C LYS A 61 10.96 0.62 -9.44
N GLU A 62 11.36 -0.61 -9.73
CA GLU A 62 11.52 -1.67 -8.74
C GLU A 62 12.59 -1.31 -7.70
N CYS A 63 13.74 -0.77 -8.11
CA CYS A 63 14.78 -0.28 -7.20
C CYS A 63 14.26 0.84 -6.29
N ILE A 64 13.49 1.80 -6.82
CA ILE A 64 12.89 2.89 -6.03
C ILE A 64 11.90 2.33 -5.00
N GLU A 65 11.01 1.41 -5.43
CA GLU A 65 10.01 0.79 -4.56
C GLU A 65 10.67 -0.05 -3.46
N GLN A 66 11.70 -0.82 -3.79
CA GLN A 66 12.46 -1.63 -2.83
C GLN A 66 13.20 -0.75 -1.82
N ALA A 67 13.95 0.25 -2.28
CA ALA A 67 14.65 1.19 -1.39
C ALA A 67 13.66 1.91 -0.45
N ALA A 68 12.48 2.26 -0.95
CA ALA A 68 11.44 2.93 -0.17
C ALA A 68 10.84 1.98 0.88
N GLU A 69 10.48 0.76 0.52
CA GLU A 69 9.93 -0.22 1.45
C GLU A 69 10.90 -0.52 2.60
N GLU A 70 12.19 -0.63 2.31
CA GLU A 70 13.20 -0.96 3.32
C GLU A 70 13.63 0.19 4.25
N THR A 71 13.35 1.45 3.88
CA THR A 71 13.83 2.62 4.65
C THR A 71 12.68 3.39 5.29
N ILE A 72 11.71 3.81 4.49
CA ILE A 72 10.58 4.62 4.94
C ILE A 72 9.36 3.75 5.20
N GLY A 73 9.17 2.68 4.45
CA GLY A 73 7.97 1.86 4.51
C GLY A 73 6.69 2.66 4.22
N ARG A 74 5.55 2.02 4.42
CA ARG A 74 4.23 2.56 4.07
C ARG A 74 3.68 3.46 5.17
N GLU A 75 3.00 4.52 4.75
CA GLU A 75 2.20 5.38 5.63
C GLU A 75 1.12 4.52 6.28
N LYS A 76 1.17 4.42 7.61
CA LYS A 76 0.10 3.77 8.36
C LYS A 76 -1.12 4.68 8.25
N ILE A 77 -2.14 4.24 7.51
CA ILE A 77 -3.45 4.87 7.56
C ILE A 77 -4.01 4.57 8.94
N ILE A 78 -3.76 5.48 9.88
CA ILE A 78 -4.43 5.47 11.17
C ILE A 78 -5.86 5.88 10.88
N ASN A 79 -6.72 4.90 10.64
CA ASN A 79 -8.17 5.09 10.67
C ASN A 79 -8.60 5.26 12.14
N GLU A 80 -8.15 6.35 12.76
CA GLU A 80 -8.73 6.87 14.00
C GLU A 80 -10.12 7.39 13.66
N LYS A 81 -11.05 6.45 13.48
CA LYS A 81 -12.46 6.75 13.56
C LYS A 81 -12.67 7.23 14.99
N THR A 82 -12.75 8.53 15.19
CA THR A 82 -12.98 9.15 16.51
C THR A 82 -14.21 8.61 17.22
N TRP A 83 -15.18 8.08 16.46
CA TRP A 83 -16.37 7.41 16.98
C TRP A 83 -16.14 5.92 17.38
N PHE A 84 -15.07 5.28 16.90
CA PHE A 84 -14.78 3.87 17.14
C PHE A 84 -13.97 3.72 18.44
N ASN A 85 -14.71 3.65 19.53
CA ASN A 85 -14.16 3.56 20.89
C ASN A 85 -13.95 2.10 21.34
N THR A 86 -13.39 1.93 22.54
CA THR A 86 -13.12 0.63 23.16
C THR A 86 -14.38 -0.23 23.29
N GLU A 87 -15.55 0.38 23.55
CA GLU A 87 -16.82 -0.33 23.65
C GLU A 87 -17.22 -0.98 22.31
N CYS A 88 -17.05 -0.26 21.20
CA CYS A 88 -17.28 -0.81 19.86
C CYS A 88 -16.37 -2.02 19.59
N ARG A 89 -15.10 -1.95 20.01
CA ARG A 89 -14.13 -3.05 19.84
C ARG A 89 -14.56 -4.30 20.63
N ILE A 90 -14.96 -4.11 21.89
CA ILE A 90 -15.40 -5.20 22.78
C ILE A 90 -16.62 -5.92 22.19
N LYS A 91 -17.65 -5.20 21.75
CA LYS A 91 -18.87 -5.84 21.19
C LYS A 91 -18.59 -6.60 19.89
N ILE A 92 -17.62 -6.16 19.08
CA ILE A 92 -17.20 -6.89 17.88
C ILE A 92 -16.48 -8.19 18.26
N GLU A 93 -15.60 -8.17 19.25
CA GLU A 93 -14.92 -9.36 19.76
C GLU A 93 -15.90 -10.37 20.37
N GLU A 94 -16.89 -9.91 21.14
CA GLU A 94 -17.95 -10.75 21.69
C GLU A 94 -18.76 -11.43 20.58
N LYS A 95 -19.14 -10.68 19.56
CA LYS A 95 -19.85 -11.21 18.39
C LYS A 95 -19.01 -12.23 17.62
N ALA A 96 -17.70 -12.02 17.50
CA ALA A 96 -16.80 -12.98 16.86
C ALA A 96 -16.69 -14.27 17.68
N LYS A 97 -16.51 -14.17 19.00
CA LYS A 97 -16.49 -15.32 19.92
C LYS A 97 -17.79 -16.12 19.88
N ALA A 98 -18.94 -15.45 19.78
CA ALA A 98 -20.25 -16.11 19.66
C ALA A 98 -20.47 -16.82 18.32
N ARG A 99 -19.71 -16.50 17.27
CA ARG A 99 -19.75 -17.20 15.96
C ARG A 99 -18.81 -18.40 15.88
N LEU A 100 -17.83 -18.46 16.78
CA LEU A 100 -16.89 -19.57 16.94
C LEU A 100 -17.42 -20.65 17.89
N LYS A 101 -18.56 -20.39 18.54
CA LYS A 101 -19.27 -21.28 19.44
C LYS A 101 -20.49 -21.85 18.74
#